data_AF-A0A7S0TH67-F1
#
_entry.id   AF-A0A7S0TH67-F1
#
_cell.length_a   1.000
_cell.length_b   1.000
_cell.length_c   1.000
_cell.angle_alpha   90.00
_cell.angle_beta   90.00
_cell.angle_gamma   90.00
#
_symmetry.space_group_name_H-M   'P 1'
#
loop_
_entity.id
_entity.type
_entity.pdbx_description
1 polymer ?
#
loop_
_entity_poly.entity_id
_entity_poly.type
_entity_poly.pdbx_seq_one_letter_code
_entity_poly.pdbx_strand_id
1 'polypeptide(L)'
;ARVVPSEAATRGGETVTIEGFSFGNSDIDGFLDPPRAPIQVEAWVGNTRCTSTSWMSDSSLRCTTPPGTGGNLSVSVAVTAACTEDVYYNGCERTMTGSSPNVFGYPTPLVTS
;
A
#
# COMPACT_ATOMS: atom_id res chain seq x y z
N ALA A 1 6.63 7.89 -2.47
CA ALA A 1 5.19 7.60 -2.62
C ALA A 1 4.40 8.74 -1.98
N ARG A 2 3.16 8.97 -2.41
CA ARG A 2 2.24 9.93 -1.74
C ARG A 2 0.88 9.29 -1.53
N VAL A 3 0.08 9.87 -0.64
CA VAL A 3 -1.25 9.35 -0.28
C VAL A 3 -2.28 10.42 -0.57
N VAL A 4 -3.37 10.05 -1.25
CA VAL A 4 -4.41 10.98 -1.71
C VAL A 4 -5.80 10.42 -1.36
N PRO A 5 -6.61 11.12 -0.53
CA PRO A 5 -6.22 12.27 0.27
C PRO A 5 -5.15 11.90 1.31
N SER A 6 -4.36 12.89 1.75
CA SER A 6 -3.35 12.71 2.80
C SER A 6 -3.93 12.71 4.21
N GLU A 7 -5.25 12.83 4.34
CA GLU A 7 -5.95 12.79 5.61
C GLU A 7 -7.23 11.96 5.51
N ALA A 8 -7.62 11.32 6.62
CA ALA A 8 -8.92 10.67 6.77
C ALA A 8 -9.52 10.90 8.16
N ALA A 9 -10.83 10.73 8.30
CA ALA A 9 -11.49 10.80 9.60
C ALA A 9 -10.94 9.77 10.59
N THR A 10 -10.87 10.14 11.86
CA THR A 10 -10.34 9.29 12.95
C THR A 10 -11.07 7.95 13.11
N ARG A 11 -12.35 7.88 12.70
CA ARG A 11 -13.13 6.64 12.66
C ARG A 11 -12.61 5.62 11.64
N GLY A 12 -11.75 6.02 10.71
CA GLY A 12 -11.30 5.19 9.59
C GLY A 12 -12.40 4.88 8.58
N GLY A 13 -12.15 3.90 7.72
CA GLY A 13 -13.10 3.41 6.71
C GLY A 13 -13.11 4.21 5.41
N GLU A 14 -12.31 5.26 5.31
CA GLU A 14 -12.19 6.06 4.10
C GLU A 14 -11.19 5.43 3.14
N THR A 15 -11.46 5.50 1.83
CA THR A 15 -10.52 5.00 0.84
C THR A 15 -9.52 6.08 0.47
N VAL A 16 -8.24 5.75 0.61
CA VAL A 16 -7.11 6.56 0.16
C VAL A 16 -6.35 5.84 -0.95
N THR A 17 -5.81 6.60 -1.89
CA THR A 17 -4.95 6.11 -2.96
C THR A 17 -3.49 6.31 -2.55
N ILE A 18 -2.73 5.22 -2.55
CA ILE A 18 -1.28 5.23 -2.35
C ILE A 18 -0.64 5.20 -3.74
N GLU A 19 0.07 6.26 -4.09
CA GLU A 19 0.76 6.40 -5.37
C GLU A 19 2.26 6.16 -5.20
N GLY A 20 2.82 5.28 -6.02
CA GLY A 20 4.21 4.83 -5.96
C GLY A 20 4.65 4.14 -7.24
N PHE A 21 5.49 3.11 -7.11
CA PHE A 21 6.03 2.30 -8.20
C PHE A 21 6.35 0.89 -7.70
N SER A 22 6.43 -0.09 -8.62
CA SER A 22 6.75 -1.49 -8.30
C SER A 22 5.75 -2.16 -7.35
N PHE A 23 4.46 -1.83 -7.48
CA PHE A 23 3.36 -2.46 -6.75
C PHE A 23 2.80 -3.69 -7.46
N GLY A 24 3.22 -3.95 -8.70
CA GLY A 24 2.89 -5.13 -9.47
C GLY A 24 3.94 -6.22 -9.36
N ASN A 25 3.72 -7.31 -10.09
CA ASN A 25 4.76 -8.27 -10.42
C ASN A 25 5.52 -7.76 -11.65
N SER A 26 6.67 -7.14 -11.40
CA SER A 26 7.75 -6.96 -12.37
C SER A 26 8.81 -8.03 -12.09
N ASP A 27 9.24 -8.76 -13.11
CA ASP A 27 10.41 -9.62 -13.04
C ASP A 27 11.66 -8.86 -12.59
N ILE A 28 12.73 -9.59 -12.25
CA ILE A 28 13.99 -8.99 -11.80
C ILE A 28 14.59 -8.03 -12.84
N ASP A 29 14.22 -8.20 -14.10
CA ASP A 29 14.67 -7.40 -15.24
C ASP A 29 13.64 -6.33 -15.70
N GLY A 30 12.45 -6.26 -15.10
CA GLY A 30 11.43 -5.24 -15.39
C GLY A 30 10.73 -5.33 -16.77
N PHE A 31 10.73 -6.50 -17.41
CA PHE A 31 10.17 -6.78 -18.73
C PHE A 31 8.70 -7.28 -18.75
N LEU A 32 8.03 -7.49 -17.61
CA LEU A 32 6.58 -7.77 -17.64
C LEU A 32 5.78 -6.51 -18.04
N ASP A 33 5.51 -6.36 -19.34
CA ASP A 33 4.63 -5.34 -19.91
C ASP A 33 3.39 -6.00 -20.59
N PRO A 34 2.16 -5.79 -20.08
CA PRO A 34 1.83 -5.00 -18.90
C PRO A 34 2.20 -5.71 -17.58
N PRO A 35 2.46 -4.96 -16.49
CA PRO A 35 2.74 -5.52 -15.18
C PRO A 35 1.55 -6.34 -14.69
N ARG A 36 1.84 -7.48 -14.04
CA ARG A 36 0.79 -8.38 -13.53
C ARG A 36 0.40 -8.02 -12.10
N ALA A 37 -0.82 -8.36 -11.72
CA ALA A 37 -1.25 -8.23 -10.34
C ALA A 37 -0.38 -9.11 -9.41
N PRO A 38 -0.01 -8.62 -8.23
CA PRO A 38 0.70 -9.40 -7.22
C PRO A 38 -0.21 -10.49 -6.61
N ILE A 39 0.40 -11.47 -5.94
CA ILE A 39 -0.31 -12.51 -5.18
C ILE A 39 -1.03 -11.89 -3.99
N GLN A 40 -0.38 -10.94 -3.32
CA GLN A 40 -0.92 -10.24 -2.16
C GLN A 40 -0.37 -8.81 -2.09
N VAL A 41 -1.22 -7.88 -1.63
CA VAL A 41 -0.81 -6.52 -1.25
C VAL A 41 -1.37 -6.17 0.11
N GLU A 42 -0.53 -5.56 0.92
CA GLU A 42 -0.88 -5.07 2.24
C GLU A 42 -0.34 -3.65 2.41
N ALA A 43 -1.14 -2.77 2.99
CA ALA A 43 -0.73 -1.41 3.33
C ALA A 43 -0.96 -1.13 4.81
N TRP A 44 -0.16 -0.24 5.37
CA TRP A 44 -0.22 0.21 6.76
C TRP A 44 -0.20 1.72 6.84
N VAL A 45 -0.99 2.27 7.76
CA VAL A 45 -0.94 3.65 8.21
C VAL A 45 -0.32 3.66 9.61
N GLY A 46 0.88 4.23 9.72
CA GLY A 46 1.75 4.05 10.88
C GLY A 46 2.05 2.57 11.10
N ASN A 47 1.68 2.05 12.26
CA ASN A 47 1.84 0.62 12.61
C ASN A 47 0.54 -0.19 12.42
N THR A 48 -0.53 0.43 11.91
CA THR A 48 -1.85 -0.21 11.81
C THR A 48 -2.15 -0.57 10.36
N ARG A 49 -2.50 -1.84 10.13
CA ARG A 49 -2.84 -2.34 8.79
C ARG A 49 -4.13 -1.67 8.29
N CYS A 50 -4.17 -1.34 7.00
CA CYS A 50 -5.39 -0.94 6.33
C CYS A 50 -6.45 -2.04 6.44
N THR A 51 -7.71 -1.67 6.68
CA THR A 51 -8.83 -2.61 6.78
C THR A 51 -8.99 -3.43 5.49
N SER A 52 -8.66 -2.81 4.35
CA SER A 52 -8.48 -3.52 3.09
C SER A 52 -7.43 -2.82 2.23
N THR A 53 -6.74 -3.58 1.39
CA THR A 53 -5.79 -3.07 0.41
C THR A 53 -6.07 -3.74 -0.92
N SER A 54 -6.14 -2.96 -2.00
CA SER A 54 -6.40 -3.48 -3.34
C SER A 54 -5.45 -2.85 -4.35
N TRP A 55 -4.84 -3.69 -5.18
CA TRP A 55 -3.96 -3.29 -6.27
C TRP A 55 -4.77 -2.67 -7.42
N MET A 56 -4.34 -1.52 -7.91
CA MET A 56 -4.94 -0.86 -9.08
C MET A 56 -3.99 -0.91 -10.29
N SER A 57 -2.70 -0.68 -10.05
CA SER A 57 -1.64 -0.72 -11.05
C SER A 57 -0.29 -0.89 -10.36
N ASP A 58 0.78 -1.06 -11.15
CA ASP A 58 2.16 -1.05 -10.64
C ASP A 58 2.52 0.24 -9.86
N SER A 59 1.77 1.31 -10.05
CA SER A 59 2.00 2.60 -9.41
C SER A 59 0.90 3.04 -8.46
N SER A 60 -0.14 2.22 -8.24
CA SER A 60 -1.30 2.62 -7.45
C SER A 60 -1.93 1.48 -6.64
N LEU A 61 -2.16 1.75 -5.35
CA LEU A 61 -2.97 0.93 -4.45
C LEU A 61 -4.12 1.75 -3.89
N ARG A 62 -5.25 1.12 -3.60
CA ARG A 62 -6.27 1.67 -2.70
C ARG A 62 -6.14 1.02 -1.32
N CYS A 63 -6.14 1.83 -0.28
CA CYS A 63 -6.18 1.42 1.12
C CYS A 63 -7.46 1.95 1.76
N THR A 64 -8.21 1.10 2.47
CA THR A 64 -9.25 1.55 3.39
C THR A 64 -8.61 1.81 4.74
N THR A 65 -8.63 3.06 5.17
CA THR A 65 -7.93 3.50 6.38
C THR A 65 -8.45 2.77 7.62
N PRO A 66 -7.56 2.35 8.54
CA PRO A 66 -8.01 1.88 9.84
C PRO A 66 -8.52 3.06 10.69
N PRO A 67 -9.30 2.81 11.75
CA PRO A 67 -9.50 3.81 12.79
C PRO A 67 -8.15 4.24 13.38
N GLY A 68 -7.97 5.52 13.65
CA GLY A 68 -6.68 6.04 14.09
C GLY A 68 -6.69 7.52 14.45
N THR A 69 -5.56 7.98 14.96
CA THR A 69 -5.33 9.36 15.36
C THR A 69 -3.88 9.76 15.06
N GLY A 70 -3.61 11.07 14.96
CA GLY A 70 -2.26 11.61 14.82
C GLY A 70 -1.94 12.02 13.38
N GLY A 71 -1.00 12.95 13.23
CA GLY A 71 -0.51 13.44 11.94
C GLY A 71 0.90 12.95 11.64
N ASN A 72 1.37 13.19 10.42
CA ASN A 72 2.71 12.80 9.96
C ASN A 72 2.98 11.30 10.11
N LEU A 73 1.96 10.47 9.93
CA LEU A 73 2.09 9.03 9.92
C LEU A 73 2.83 8.58 8.65
N SER A 74 3.68 7.57 8.82
CA SER A 74 4.24 6.85 7.69
C SER A 74 3.16 6.00 7.03
N VAL A 75 3.29 5.79 5.72
CA VAL A 75 2.52 4.76 5.02
C VAL A 75 3.48 3.76 4.42
N SER A 76 3.25 2.49 4.73
CA SER A 76 4.09 1.38 4.29
C SER A 76 3.27 0.39 3.49
N VAL A 77 3.92 -0.31 2.57
CA VAL A 77 3.31 -1.30 1.69
C VAL A 77 4.19 -2.54 1.64
N ALA A 78 3.56 -3.69 1.52
CA ALA A 78 4.19 -4.98 1.25
C ALA A 78 3.47 -5.61 0.06
N VAL A 79 4.26 -6.06 -0.92
CA VAL A 79 3.80 -6.61 -2.19
C VAL A 79 4.43 -7.99 -2.34
N THR A 80 3.61 -9.03 -2.37
CA THR A 80 4.06 -10.41 -2.57
C THR A 80 3.79 -10.80 -4.02
N ALA A 81 4.84 -11.18 -4.76
CA ALA A 81 4.77 -11.54 -6.17
C ALA A 81 5.44 -12.88 -6.44
N ALA A 82 4.98 -13.59 -7.48
CA ALA A 82 5.64 -14.80 -7.95
C ALA A 82 6.97 -14.45 -8.61
N CYS A 83 8.02 -15.21 -8.33
CA CYS A 83 9.29 -15.11 -9.05
C CYS A 83 9.05 -15.49 -10.52
N THR A 84 9.65 -14.75 -11.45
CA THR A 84 9.40 -14.87 -12.89
C THR A 84 10.40 -15.76 -13.63
N GLU A 85 11.43 -16.23 -12.93
CA GLU A 85 12.49 -17.02 -13.54
C GLU A 85 12.47 -18.45 -13.00
N ASP A 86 12.41 -19.36 -13.97
CA ASP A 86 12.52 -20.81 -13.90
C ASP A 86 11.31 -21.61 -13.37
N VAL A 87 10.70 -22.27 -14.35
CA VAL A 87 9.81 -23.45 -14.32
C VAL A 87 10.32 -24.60 -13.41
N TYR A 88 11.50 -24.46 -12.79
CA TYR A 88 12.13 -25.45 -11.93
C TYR A 88 11.73 -25.37 -10.45
N TYR A 89 11.24 -24.22 -9.97
CA TYR A 89 10.70 -24.06 -8.61
C TYR A 89 9.25 -23.57 -8.64
N ASN A 90 8.32 -24.50 -8.78
CA ASN A 90 6.91 -24.22 -8.50
C ASN A 90 6.79 -23.70 -7.05
N GLY A 91 6.40 -22.43 -6.87
CA GLY A 91 6.09 -21.84 -5.55
C GLY A 91 7.05 -20.78 -5.01
N CYS A 92 7.96 -20.20 -5.82
CA CYS A 92 8.76 -19.06 -5.38
C CYS A 92 7.92 -17.78 -5.27
N GLU A 93 7.87 -17.21 -4.06
CA GLU A 93 7.27 -15.91 -3.78
C GLU A 93 8.33 -14.97 -3.21
N ARG A 94 8.25 -13.69 -3.59
CA ARG A 94 9.10 -12.62 -3.07
C ARG A 94 8.23 -11.48 -2.58
N THR A 95 8.57 -10.97 -1.40
CA THR A 95 7.89 -9.83 -0.79
C THR A 95 8.77 -8.60 -0.87
N MET A 96 8.28 -7.58 -1.56
CA MET A 96 8.90 -6.26 -1.66
C MET A 96 8.19 -5.31 -0.71
N THR A 97 8.95 -4.52 0.04
CA THR A 97 8.38 -3.54 0.98
C THR A 97 8.84 -2.14 0.65
N GLY A 98 7.95 -1.16 0.79
CA GLY A 98 8.27 0.25 0.65
C GLY A 98 7.59 1.06 1.75
N SER A 99 8.23 2.13 2.20
CA SER A 99 7.65 3.03 3.20
C SER A 99 7.91 4.49 2.83
N SER A 100 6.91 5.34 3.04
CA SER A 100 7.05 6.78 2.91
C SER A 100 6.73 7.43 4.26
N PRO A 101 7.68 8.13 4.90
CA PRO A 101 7.45 8.78 6.19
C PRO A 101 6.62 10.05 6.01
N ASN A 102 5.84 10.40 7.04
CA ASN A 102 5.15 11.69 7.16
C ASN A 102 4.22 12.07 5.98
N VAL A 103 3.49 11.11 5.42
CA VAL A 103 2.63 11.34 4.23
C VAL A 103 1.14 11.27 4.53
N PHE A 104 0.75 10.94 5.76
CA PHE A 104 -0.65 10.75 6.13
C PHE A 104 -0.99 11.28 7.53
N GLY A 105 -2.25 11.63 7.77
CA GLY A 105 -2.72 12.02 9.09
C GLY A 105 -4.22 11.78 9.32
N TYR A 106 -4.59 11.74 10.60
CA TYR A 106 -5.97 11.86 11.04
C TYR A 106 -6.14 13.23 11.69
N PRO A 107 -7.11 14.06 11.25
CA PRO A 107 -7.40 15.33 11.89
C PRO A 107 -7.68 15.14 13.37
N THR A 108 -7.26 16.11 14.19
CA THR A 108 -7.58 16.08 15.61
C THR A 108 -9.10 16.22 15.79
N PRO A 109 -9.75 15.36 16.60
CA PRO A 109 -11.18 15.47 16.84
C PRO A 109 -11.47 16.78 17.57
N LEU A 110 -12.38 17.60 17.03
CA LEU A 110 -12.82 18.84 17.64
C LEU A 110 -14.05 18.58 18.50
N VAL A 111 -13.96 18.82 19.81
CA VAL A 111 -15.14 18.87 20.70
C VAL A 111 -15.70 20.29 20.64
N THR A 112 -16.89 20.46 20.07
CA THR A 112 -17.63 21.73 20.11
C THR A 112 -18.76 21.61 21.14
N SER A 113 -18.94 22.67 21.94
CA SER A 113 -19.91 22.77 23.03
C SER A 113 -21.33 22.99 22.55
#